data_AF-K2C4L5-F1
#
_entry.id   AF-K2C4L5-F1
#
_cell.length_a   1.000
_cell.length_b   1.000
_cell.length_c   1.000
_cell.angle_alpha   90.00
_cell.angle_beta   90.00
_cell.angle_gamma   90.00
#
_symmetry.space_group_name_H-M   'P 1'
#
loop_
_entity.id
_entity.type
_entity.pdbx_description
1 polymer ?
#
loop_
_entity_poly.entity_id
_entity_poly.type
_entity_poly.pdbx_seq_one_letter_code
_entity_poly.pdbx_strand_id
1 'polypeptide(L)'
;SMSFTDDVLLGCQIPFCHIVTTMALVPFALTKTIIFPGSLLEGFAAIGSMIVIWLLASVTIGRGWCSWGCFFGGLDEGFSKILKKPVIKEINPKWKYLPFAVLLLVVVSSAYFLQPMYCSWLCPFKAVTEYEPLTSTTAIIKTIIFLSIFISLVIVLPLLTKKRTQCALFCPFGAMQSATNYISPFEIKINTEKCIGCKICIKNCPTLSISEDNLKSGKAGITCVKCGRCVDLCPKGAAAYQIKGVTGDHGDACRTLALYAFFMFMAIFLGGDFINGIQRLLTFITTGSFI
;
A
#
# COMPACT_ATOMS: atom_id res chain seq x y z
N SER A 1 1.31 9.54 26.83
CA SER A 1 1.82 9.61 25.45
C SER A 1 3.23 9.07 25.50
N MET A 2 3.68 8.25 24.55
CA MET A 2 5.13 8.10 24.36
C MET A 2 5.64 9.46 23.90
N SER A 3 5.97 10.34 24.84
CA SER A 3 6.79 11.50 24.58
C SER A 3 8.16 10.95 24.22
N PHE A 4 8.50 10.94 22.93
CA PHE A 4 9.87 10.74 22.50
C PHE A 4 10.72 11.74 23.27
N THR A 5 11.72 11.26 24.03
CA THR A 5 12.67 12.13 24.72
C THR A 5 13.47 12.93 23.69
N ASP A 6 13.88 14.14 24.06
CA ASP A 6 14.61 15.04 23.15
C ASP A 6 15.85 14.37 22.54
N ASP A 7 16.45 13.41 23.25
CA ASP A 7 17.58 12.59 22.81
C ASP A 7 17.25 11.68 21.61
N VAL A 8 16.03 11.13 21.56
CA VAL A 8 15.52 10.27 20.46
C VAL A 8 15.13 11.10 19.24
N LEU A 9 14.67 12.34 19.47
CA LEU A 9 14.42 13.36 18.46
C LEU A 9 15.72 13.83 17.79
N LEU A 10 16.76 14.08 18.59
CA LEU A 10 18.10 14.46 18.12
C LEU A 10 18.83 13.29 17.44
N GLY A 11 18.57 12.05 17.85
CA GLY A 11 19.15 10.84 17.26
C GLY A 11 18.52 10.38 15.93
N CYS A 12 17.52 11.07 15.38
CA CYS A 12 16.78 10.67 14.17
C CYS A 12 16.20 9.24 14.21
N GLN A 13 15.86 8.70 15.38
CA GLN A 13 15.41 7.30 15.54
C GLN A 13 13.88 7.11 15.47
N ILE A 14 13.15 8.11 14.98
CA ILE A 14 11.69 8.06 14.93
C ILE A 14 11.25 7.24 13.71
N PRO A 15 10.39 6.21 13.85
CA PRO A 15 9.97 5.39 12.72
C PRO A 15 9.21 6.25 11.69
N PHE A 16 9.83 6.46 10.53
CA PHE A 16 9.28 7.25 9.45
C PHE A 16 8.13 6.50 8.75
N CYS A 17 6.91 7.04 8.84
CA CYS A 17 5.78 6.46 8.13
C CYS A 17 5.66 7.06 6.72
N HIS A 18 6.18 6.33 5.73
CA HIS A 18 6.12 6.68 4.29
C HIS A 18 4.69 6.91 3.75
N ILE A 19 3.65 6.47 4.47
CA ILE A 19 2.24 6.69 4.13
C ILE A 19 1.84 8.15 4.40
N VAL A 20 2.46 8.80 5.39
CA VAL A 20 2.14 10.17 5.84
C VAL A 20 2.76 11.22 4.92
N THR A 21 3.92 10.91 4.32
CA THR A 21 4.73 11.82 3.52
C THR A 21 3.93 12.53 2.43
N THR A 22 3.03 11.81 1.77
CA THR A 22 2.24 12.37 0.67
C THR A 22 1.01 13.14 1.12
N MET A 23 0.42 12.74 2.25
CA MET A 23 -0.75 13.42 2.82
C MET A 23 -0.35 14.67 3.60
N ALA A 24 0.89 14.73 4.08
CA ALA A 24 1.49 15.91 4.69
C ALA A 24 2.01 16.93 3.66
N LEU A 25 2.12 16.57 2.38
CA LEU A 25 2.66 17.45 1.33
C LEU A 25 1.78 18.68 1.08
N VAL A 26 0.45 18.53 1.16
CA VAL A 26 -0.49 19.65 1.00
C VAL A 26 -0.48 20.57 2.23
N PRO A 27 -0.61 20.08 3.48
CA PRO A 27 -0.37 20.89 4.67
C PRO A 27 1.00 21.57 4.65
N PHE A 28 2.07 20.86 4.30
CA PHE A 28 3.42 21.41 4.18
C PHE A 28 3.50 22.57 3.18
N ALA A 29 2.89 22.43 2.00
CA ALA A 29 2.86 23.50 1.00
C ALA A 29 2.14 24.76 1.51
N LEU A 30 1.15 24.60 2.41
CA LEU A 30 0.34 25.69 2.93
C LEU A 30 0.89 26.31 4.23
N THR A 31 1.41 25.50 5.15
CA THR A 31 1.85 25.92 6.50
C THR A 31 3.36 25.97 6.65
N LYS A 32 4.12 25.52 5.64
CA LYS A 32 5.59 25.32 5.67
C LYS A 32 6.08 24.51 6.88
N THR A 33 5.20 23.77 7.54
CA THR A 33 5.46 23.02 8.78
C THR A 33 4.80 21.65 8.69
N ILE A 34 5.53 20.60 9.04
CA ILE A 34 5.00 19.24 9.14
C ILE A 34 4.77 18.94 10.62
N ILE A 35 3.51 18.71 11.00
CA ILE A 35 3.15 18.30 12.37
C ILE A 35 3.28 16.77 12.45
N PHE A 36 4.50 16.28 12.61
CA PHE A 36 4.87 14.90 13.00
C PHE A 36 6.26 14.98 13.69
N PRO A 37 6.58 14.17 14.73
CA PRO A 37 7.77 14.40 15.54
C PRO A 37 9.02 14.14 14.69
N GLY A 38 9.88 15.14 14.58
CA GLY A 38 11.07 15.11 13.74
C GLY A 38 11.42 16.53 13.31
N SER A 39 12.41 17.14 13.99
CA SER A 39 12.88 18.48 13.68
C SER A 39 13.58 18.50 12.31
N LEU A 40 13.13 19.39 11.43
CA LEU A 40 13.70 19.62 10.10
C LEU A 40 15.04 20.38 10.12
N LEU A 41 15.57 20.74 11.30
CA LEU A 41 16.58 21.79 11.43
C LEU A 41 18.04 21.33 11.31
N GLU A 42 18.36 20.04 11.47
CA GLU A 42 19.76 19.55 11.39
C GLU A 42 20.02 18.46 10.34
N GLY A 43 19.01 18.04 9.56
CA GLY A 43 19.11 16.84 8.71
C GLY A 43 18.35 16.87 7.38
N PHE A 44 18.30 18.01 6.68
CA PHE A 44 17.59 18.14 5.39
C PHE A 44 17.94 17.05 4.36
N ALA A 45 19.17 16.51 4.39
CA ALA A 45 19.63 15.49 3.45
C ALA A 45 19.00 14.10 3.67
N ALA A 46 18.73 13.69 4.91
CA ALA A 46 18.22 12.35 5.23
C ALA A 46 16.74 12.22 4.88
N ILE A 47 15.91 13.18 5.29
CA ILE A 47 14.47 13.17 4.98
C ILE A 47 14.25 13.43 3.48
N GLY A 48 14.99 14.38 2.89
CA GLY A 48 14.92 14.69 1.47
C GLY A 48 15.29 13.48 0.60
N SER A 49 16.37 12.77 0.92
CA SER A 49 16.76 11.56 0.19
C SER A 49 15.71 10.45 0.31
N MET A 50 15.10 10.23 1.49
CA MET A 50 14.03 9.23 1.64
C MET A 50 12.77 9.56 0.83
N ILE A 51 12.36 10.84 0.78
CA ILE A 51 11.24 11.29 -0.06
C ILE A 51 11.54 11.05 -1.53
N VAL A 52 12.75 11.39 -1.98
CA VAL A 52 13.17 11.20 -3.37
C VAL A 52 13.18 9.72 -3.75
N ILE A 53 13.74 8.85 -2.91
CA ILE A 53 13.76 7.40 -3.17
C ILE A 53 12.32 6.85 -3.19
N TRP A 54 11.47 7.26 -2.25
CA TRP A 54 10.07 6.85 -2.22
C TRP A 54 9.27 7.32 -3.45
N LEU A 55 9.50 8.55 -3.91
CA LEU A 55 8.88 9.08 -5.13
C LEU A 55 9.38 8.35 -6.38
N LEU A 56 10.69 8.15 -6.51
CA LEU A 56 11.29 7.41 -7.62
C LEU A 56 10.72 6.00 -7.70
N ALA A 57 10.60 5.33 -6.57
CA ALA A 57 9.98 4.02 -6.50
C ALA A 57 8.49 4.02 -6.82
N SER A 58 7.75 4.98 -6.27
CA SER A 58 6.32 5.12 -6.55
C SER A 58 6.06 5.38 -8.03
N VAL A 59 6.95 6.12 -8.70
CA VAL A 59 6.88 6.37 -10.15
C VAL A 59 7.29 5.14 -10.95
N THR A 60 8.39 4.47 -10.60
CA THR A 60 8.89 3.29 -11.34
C THR A 60 7.97 2.07 -11.17
N ILE A 61 7.55 1.77 -9.95
CA ILE A 61 6.74 0.61 -9.59
C ILE A 61 5.24 0.90 -9.79
N GLY A 62 4.81 2.15 -9.61
CA GLY A 62 3.39 2.51 -9.61
C GLY A 62 2.66 1.94 -8.40
N ARG A 63 1.40 1.55 -8.59
CA ARG A 63 0.59 0.79 -7.62
C ARG A 63 1.08 -0.66 -7.43
N GLY A 64 2.17 -1.07 -8.08
CA GLY A 64 2.86 -2.35 -7.85
C GLY A 64 3.32 -2.53 -6.40
N TRP A 65 3.59 -1.42 -5.70
CA TRP A 65 3.97 -1.39 -4.29
C TRP A 65 3.00 -2.16 -3.40
N CYS A 66 1.69 -1.99 -3.64
CA CYS A 66 0.63 -2.66 -2.89
C CYS A 66 0.66 -4.19 -3.02
N SER A 67 1.34 -4.74 -4.03
CA SER A 67 1.44 -6.19 -4.23
C SER A 67 2.78 -6.80 -3.82
N TRP A 68 3.86 -6.03 -3.83
CA TRP A 68 5.21 -6.56 -3.69
C TRP A 68 5.98 -6.00 -2.49
N GLY A 69 5.56 -4.87 -1.91
CA GLY A 69 6.27 -4.27 -0.77
C GLY A 69 5.37 -3.84 0.39
N CYS A 70 4.06 -3.68 0.17
CA CYS A 70 3.14 -3.30 1.24
C CYS A 70 2.81 -4.47 2.17
N PHE A 71 3.15 -4.34 3.45
CA PHE A 71 2.81 -5.29 4.52
C PHE A 71 1.32 -5.64 4.56
N PHE A 72 0.44 -4.62 4.51
CA PHE A 72 -1.01 -4.85 4.52
C PHE A 72 -1.50 -5.61 3.29
N GLY A 73 -0.90 -5.37 2.11
CA GLY A 73 -1.23 -6.13 0.91
C GLY A 73 -0.85 -7.62 1.03
N GLY A 74 0.25 -7.91 1.72
CA GLY A 74 0.65 -9.27 2.07
C GLY A 74 -0.31 -9.94 3.04
N LEU A 75 -0.75 -9.23 4.09
CA LEU A 75 -1.77 -9.71 5.03
C LEU A 75 -3.10 -10.01 4.31
N ASP A 76 -3.60 -9.06 3.51
CA ASP A 76 -4.84 -9.19 2.72
C ASP A 76 -4.78 -10.45 1.83
N GLU A 77 -3.66 -10.66 1.14
CA GLU A 77 -3.46 -11.84 0.29
C GLU A 77 -3.36 -13.12 1.13
N GLY A 78 -2.68 -13.10 2.27
CA GLY A 78 -2.56 -14.25 3.18
C GLY A 78 -3.92 -14.70 3.71
N PHE A 79 -4.69 -13.78 4.30
CA PHE A 79 -6.03 -14.05 4.83
C PHE A 79 -7.00 -14.47 3.72
N SER A 80 -6.89 -13.92 2.50
CA SER A 80 -7.75 -14.31 1.37
C SER A 80 -7.64 -15.79 0.96
N LYS A 81 -6.54 -16.46 1.33
CA LYS A 81 -6.27 -17.86 0.96
C LYS A 81 -6.69 -18.87 2.01
N ILE A 82 -7.02 -18.43 3.24
CA ILE A 82 -7.31 -19.33 4.36
C ILE A 82 -8.62 -20.10 4.13
N LEU A 83 -9.70 -19.43 3.69
CA LEU A 83 -10.96 -20.11 3.42
C LEU A 83 -10.93 -20.86 2.08
N LYS A 84 -11.62 -22.01 1.98
CA LYS A 84 -11.69 -22.80 0.74
C LYS A 84 -12.64 -22.21 -0.32
N LYS A 85 -13.75 -21.60 0.09
CA LYS A 85 -14.75 -20.98 -0.80
C LYS A 85 -15.05 -19.54 -0.36
N PRO A 86 -15.27 -18.59 -1.29
CA PRO A 86 -15.71 -17.25 -0.93
C PRO A 86 -17.15 -17.30 -0.42
N VAL A 87 -17.41 -16.61 0.70
CA VAL A 87 -18.76 -16.43 1.25
C VAL A 87 -19.49 -15.33 0.49
N ILE A 88 -18.77 -14.24 0.19
CA ILE A 88 -19.27 -13.12 -0.63
C ILE A 88 -18.80 -13.35 -2.06
N LYS A 89 -19.72 -13.73 -2.96
CA LYS A 89 -19.40 -14.15 -4.33
C LYS A 89 -19.21 -13.00 -5.29
N GLU A 90 -19.97 -11.92 -5.13
CA GLU A 90 -19.99 -10.80 -6.07
C GLU A 90 -19.85 -9.48 -5.34
N ILE A 91 -18.85 -8.70 -5.77
CA ILE A 91 -18.63 -7.32 -5.34
C ILE A 91 -18.82 -6.48 -6.59
N ASN A 92 -19.64 -5.44 -6.49
CA ASN A 92 -19.86 -4.55 -7.61
C ASN A 92 -18.53 -3.85 -8.00
N PRO A 93 -18.08 -3.96 -9.27
CA PRO A 93 -16.78 -3.44 -9.70
C PRO A 93 -16.65 -1.93 -9.57
N LYS A 94 -17.75 -1.17 -9.41
CA LYS A 94 -17.72 0.28 -9.16
C LYS A 94 -17.01 0.63 -7.85
N TRP A 95 -17.01 -0.26 -6.87
CA TRP A 95 -16.38 0.01 -5.57
C TRP A 95 -14.85 0.15 -5.64
N LYS A 96 -14.22 -0.22 -6.76
CA LYS A 96 -12.80 0.07 -7.02
C LYS A 96 -12.47 1.57 -7.02
N TYR A 97 -13.48 2.44 -7.16
CA TYR A 97 -13.33 3.90 -7.12
C TYR A 97 -13.53 4.49 -5.71
N LEU A 98 -14.04 3.73 -4.75
CA LEU A 98 -14.23 4.17 -3.37
C LEU A 98 -12.92 4.69 -2.73
N PRO A 99 -11.74 4.07 -2.96
CA PRO A 99 -10.47 4.61 -2.46
C PRO A 99 -10.19 6.05 -2.87
N PHE A 100 -10.61 6.48 -4.07
CA PHE A 100 -10.43 7.86 -4.53
C PHE A 100 -11.34 8.83 -3.80
N ALA A 101 -12.57 8.42 -3.48
CA ALA A 101 -13.48 9.21 -2.65
C ALA A 101 -12.95 9.36 -1.22
N VAL A 102 -12.41 8.27 -0.64
CA VAL A 102 -11.76 8.30 0.68
C VAL A 102 -10.52 9.21 0.65
N LEU A 103 -9.69 9.11 -0.39
CA LEU A 103 -8.53 10.00 -0.56
C LEU A 103 -8.95 11.46 -0.64
N LEU A 104 -9.97 11.79 -1.44
CA LEU A 104 -10.47 13.15 -1.56
C LEU A 104 -10.98 13.69 -0.21
N LEU A 105 -11.77 12.89 0.51
CA LEU A 105 -12.26 13.24 1.84
C LEU A 105 -11.10 13.49 2.81
N VAL A 106 -10.10 12.62 2.82
CA VAL A 106 -8.91 12.76 3.68
C VAL A 106 -8.12 14.02 3.32
N VAL A 107 -7.93 14.32 2.04
CA VAL A 107 -7.18 15.52 1.61
C VAL A 107 -7.94 16.80 1.96
N VAL A 108 -9.24 16.86 1.68
CA VAL A 108 -10.08 18.03 1.99
C VAL A 108 -10.17 18.26 3.49
N SER A 109 -10.41 17.20 4.28
CA SER A 109 -10.44 17.31 5.74
C SER A 109 -9.07 17.70 6.30
N SER A 110 -7.97 17.15 5.78
CA SER A 110 -6.62 17.54 6.22
C SER A 110 -6.29 18.99 5.89
N ALA A 111 -6.75 19.51 4.75
CA ALA A 111 -6.60 20.91 4.39
C ALA A 111 -7.45 21.83 5.28
N TYR A 112 -8.68 21.42 5.62
CA TYR A 112 -9.57 22.19 6.49
C TYR A 112 -9.07 22.27 7.94
N PHE A 113 -8.62 21.14 8.49
CA PHE A 113 -8.13 21.06 9.87
C PHE A 113 -6.65 21.39 10.01
N LEU A 114 -5.92 21.64 8.91
CA LEU A 114 -4.48 21.87 8.86
C LEU A 114 -3.65 20.79 9.60
N GLN A 115 -4.20 19.59 9.71
CA GLN A 115 -3.61 18.44 10.39
C GLN A 115 -3.78 17.19 9.52
N PRO A 116 -2.83 16.24 9.56
CA PRO A 116 -2.93 15.01 8.76
C PRO A 116 -4.03 14.10 9.34
N MET A 117 -5.27 14.28 8.87
CA MET A 117 -6.46 13.60 9.40
C MET A 117 -6.35 12.08 9.32
N TYR A 118 -5.71 11.56 8.26
CA TYR A 118 -5.46 10.13 8.16
C TYR A 118 -4.60 9.60 9.31
N CYS A 119 -3.56 10.34 9.69
CA CYS A 119 -2.64 9.95 10.75
C CYS A 119 -3.29 10.05 12.12
N SER A 120 -4.09 11.09 12.33
CA SER A 120 -4.77 11.33 13.59
C SER A 120 -5.96 10.40 13.83
N TRP A 121 -6.66 9.96 12.79
CA TRP A 121 -7.94 9.25 12.93
C TRP A 121 -8.01 7.86 12.27
N LEU A 122 -7.29 7.63 11.18
CA LEU A 122 -7.43 6.43 10.35
C LEU A 122 -6.20 5.51 10.37
N CYS A 123 -5.07 5.95 10.93
CA CYS A 123 -3.80 5.23 10.86
C CYS A 123 -3.72 4.12 11.92
N PRO A 124 -3.65 2.83 11.52
CA PRO A 124 -3.55 1.73 12.46
C PRO A 124 -2.22 1.64 13.18
N PHE A 125 -1.17 2.16 12.57
CA PHE A 125 0.13 2.21 13.23
C PHE A 125 0.12 3.11 14.46
N LYS A 126 -0.63 4.22 14.44
CA LYS A 126 -0.68 5.15 15.57
C LYS A 126 -1.24 4.47 16.84
N ALA A 127 -2.25 3.61 16.70
CA ALA A 127 -2.81 2.88 17.83
C ALA A 127 -1.86 1.83 18.44
N VAL A 128 -0.86 1.36 17.68
CA VAL A 128 0.13 0.36 18.14
C VAL A 128 1.41 1.03 18.64
N THR A 129 1.81 2.17 18.06
CA THR A 129 3.07 2.86 18.39
C THR A 129 2.90 3.94 19.45
N GLU A 130 1.76 4.60 19.51
CA GLU A 130 1.44 5.59 20.55
C GLU A 130 0.44 4.98 21.52
N TYR A 131 0.93 4.30 22.55
CA TYR A 131 0.12 4.01 23.72
C TYR A 131 -0.20 5.34 24.42
N GLU A 132 -1.33 5.96 24.08
CA GLU A 132 -1.98 6.84 25.06
C GLU A 132 -2.26 5.97 26.30
N PRO A 133 -1.90 6.43 27.52
CA PRO A 133 -2.22 5.70 28.73
C PRO A 133 -3.72 5.44 28.74
N LEU A 134 -4.13 4.19 29.00
CA LEU A 134 -5.53 3.76 29.08
C LEU A 134 -6.21 4.33 30.36
N THR A 135 -5.99 5.60 30.67
CA THR A 135 -6.50 6.27 31.87
C THR A 135 -7.83 6.96 31.63
N SER A 136 -8.26 7.11 30.37
CA SER A 136 -9.51 7.77 30.00
C SER A 136 -10.43 6.84 29.20
N THR A 137 -11.71 6.79 29.59
CA THR A 137 -12.77 6.00 28.93
C THR A 137 -12.93 6.34 27.44
N THR A 138 -12.68 7.59 27.06
CA THR A 138 -12.69 8.05 25.66
C THR A 138 -11.56 7.45 24.83
N ALA A 139 -10.37 7.20 25.41
CA ALA A 139 -9.25 6.55 24.73
C ALA A 139 -9.54 5.06 24.49
N ILE A 140 -10.12 4.37 25.48
CA ILE A 140 -10.49 2.94 25.37
C ILE A 140 -11.52 2.73 24.26
N ILE A 141 -12.57 3.56 24.20
CA ILE A 141 -13.62 3.45 23.17
C ILE A 141 -13.02 3.66 21.77
N LYS A 142 -12.15 4.66 21.59
CA LYS A 142 -11.46 4.91 20.31
C LYS A 142 -10.62 3.71 19.89
N THR A 143 -9.86 3.12 20.81
CA THR A 143 -9.03 1.94 20.55
C THR A 143 -9.86 0.72 20.14
N ILE A 144 -10.99 0.46 20.82
CA ILE A 144 -11.86 -0.68 20.48
C ILE A 144 -12.49 -0.51 19.10
N ILE A 145 -13.04 0.67 18.81
CA ILE A 145 -13.62 0.96 17.48
C ILE A 145 -12.56 0.81 16.40
N PHE A 146 -11.37 1.36 16.62
CA PHE A 146 -10.29 1.28 15.66
C PHE A 146 -9.81 -0.16 15.40
N LEU A 147 -9.58 -0.93 16.47
CA LEU A 147 -9.14 -2.32 16.37
C LEU A 147 -10.20 -3.20 15.68
N SER A 148 -11.48 -2.97 15.98
CA SER A 148 -12.58 -3.70 15.35
C SER A 148 -12.69 -3.40 13.84
N ILE A 149 -12.54 -2.14 13.42
CA ILE A 149 -12.50 -1.75 12.01
C ILE A 149 -11.29 -2.37 11.32
N PHE A 150 -10.12 -2.36 11.96
CA PHE A 150 -8.89 -2.94 11.40
C PHE A 150 -9.03 -4.45 11.19
N ILE A 151 -9.48 -5.20 12.21
CA ILE A 151 -9.74 -6.64 12.11
C ILE A 151 -10.78 -6.92 11.02
N SER A 152 -11.85 -6.12 10.97
CA SER A 152 -12.88 -6.27 9.95
C SER A 152 -12.32 -6.10 8.54
N LEU A 153 -11.58 -5.03 8.27
CA LEU A 153 -11.10 -4.70 6.93
C LEU A 153 -9.90 -5.55 6.45
N VAL A 154 -8.97 -5.91 7.35
CA VAL A 154 -7.71 -6.60 7.00
C VAL A 154 -7.79 -8.10 7.18
N ILE A 155 -8.69 -8.60 8.04
CA ILE A 155 -8.81 -10.03 8.33
C ILE A 155 -10.15 -10.55 7.80
N VAL A 156 -11.27 -10.00 8.28
CA VAL A 156 -12.61 -10.57 8.00
C VAL A 156 -13.00 -10.40 6.53
N LEU A 157 -12.90 -9.20 5.96
CA LEU A 157 -13.32 -8.95 4.57
C LEU A 157 -12.49 -9.78 3.55
N PRO A 158 -11.16 -9.86 3.64
CA PRO A 158 -10.36 -10.68 2.74
C PRO A 158 -10.67 -12.17 2.85
N LEU A 159 -10.91 -12.66 4.08
CA LEU A 159 -11.36 -14.04 4.31
C LEU A 159 -12.66 -14.33 3.55
N LEU A 160 -13.67 -13.48 3.74
CA LEU A 160 -15.01 -13.71 3.19
C LEU A 160 -15.07 -13.55 1.66
N THR A 161 -14.28 -12.63 1.11
CA THR A 161 -14.34 -12.26 -0.32
C THR A 161 -13.28 -12.95 -1.18
N LYS A 162 -12.21 -13.48 -0.57
CA LYS A 162 -11.00 -13.97 -1.26
C LYS A 162 -10.31 -12.91 -2.14
N LYS A 163 -10.53 -11.63 -1.85
CA LYS A 163 -10.00 -10.50 -2.62
C LYS A 163 -9.22 -9.59 -1.68
N ARG A 164 -8.37 -8.72 -2.26
CA ARG A 164 -7.63 -7.72 -1.50
C ARG A 164 -8.52 -6.51 -1.23
N THR A 165 -9.49 -6.68 -0.35
CA THR A 165 -10.56 -5.71 -0.07
C THR A 165 -10.06 -4.42 0.53
N GLN A 166 -9.08 -4.45 1.43
CA GLN A 166 -8.56 -3.23 2.04
C GLN A 166 -7.86 -2.38 0.98
N CYS A 167 -6.99 -3.03 0.20
CA CYS A 167 -6.26 -2.40 -0.90
C CYS A 167 -7.17 -1.94 -2.05
N ALA A 168 -8.30 -2.64 -2.30
CA ALA A 168 -9.20 -2.35 -3.42
C ALA A 168 -10.32 -1.35 -3.09
N LEU A 169 -10.79 -1.29 -1.84
CA LEU A 169 -12.01 -0.56 -1.46
C LEU A 169 -11.75 0.61 -0.53
N PHE A 170 -10.77 0.51 0.38
CA PHE A 170 -10.66 1.50 1.48
C PHE A 170 -9.33 2.25 1.52
N CYS A 171 -8.25 1.73 0.91
CA CYS A 171 -6.92 2.31 1.05
C CYS A 171 -6.73 3.63 0.27
N PRO A 172 -6.66 4.81 0.93
CA PRO A 172 -6.45 6.09 0.25
C PRO A 172 -5.06 6.19 -0.39
N PHE A 173 -4.05 5.58 0.24
CA PHE A 173 -2.70 5.50 -0.31
C PHE A 173 -2.66 4.73 -1.64
N GLY A 174 -3.45 3.66 -1.76
CA GLY A 174 -3.59 2.91 -3.02
C GLY A 174 -4.24 3.74 -4.14
N ALA A 175 -5.17 4.64 -3.80
CA ALA A 175 -5.75 5.56 -4.78
C ALA A 175 -4.70 6.55 -5.30
N MET A 176 -3.89 7.12 -4.40
CA MET A 176 -2.81 8.03 -4.78
C MET A 176 -1.78 7.35 -5.70
N GLN A 177 -1.32 6.14 -5.33
CA GLN A 177 -0.43 5.34 -6.16
C GLN A 177 -1.07 4.86 -7.49
N SER A 178 -2.39 4.99 -7.65
CA SER A 178 -3.02 4.71 -8.94
C SER A 178 -2.69 5.79 -9.98
N ALA A 179 -2.42 7.03 -9.56
CA ALA A 179 -1.98 8.08 -10.49
C ALA A 179 -0.59 7.77 -11.06
N THR A 180 0.31 7.23 -10.23
CA THR A 180 1.66 6.87 -10.67
C THR A 180 1.69 5.70 -11.64
N ASN A 181 0.61 4.89 -11.75
CA ASN A 181 0.50 3.86 -12.79
C ASN A 181 0.51 4.45 -14.22
N TYR A 182 0.04 5.68 -14.41
CA TYR A 182 0.08 6.34 -15.72
C TYR A 182 1.52 6.62 -16.17
N ILE A 183 2.39 7.00 -15.22
CA ILE A 183 3.79 7.35 -15.50
C ILE A 183 4.67 6.10 -15.49
N SER A 184 4.33 5.10 -14.68
CA SER A 184 5.19 3.93 -14.49
C SER A 184 5.50 3.18 -15.80
N PRO A 185 6.75 2.73 -16.00
CA PRO A 185 7.19 2.03 -17.21
C PRO A 185 6.56 0.64 -17.33
N PHE A 186 6.35 -0.05 -16.19
CA PHE A 186 5.79 -1.40 -16.16
C PHE A 186 4.26 -1.36 -16.21
N GLU A 187 3.65 -2.07 -17.15
CA GLU A 187 2.21 -2.26 -17.24
C GLU A 187 1.84 -3.73 -17.51
N ILE A 188 0.57 -4.07 -17.30
CA ILE A 188 0.01 -5.35 -17.74
C ILE A 188 -0.82 -5.06 -18.98
N LYS A 189 -0.42 -5.65 -20.11
CA LYS A 189 -1.13 -5.56 -21.37
C LYS A 189 -1.80 -6.89 -21.69
N ILE A 190 -2.97 -6.80 -22.31
CA ILE A 190 -3.74 -7.95 -22.78
C ILE A 190 -3.72 -7.90 -24.30
N ASN A 191 -3.13 -8.91 -24.93
CA ASN A 191 -3.17 -9.07 -26.37
C ASN A 191 -4.60 -9.48 -26.77
N THR A 192 -5.29 -8.58 -27.48
CA THR A 192 -6.67 -8.77 -27.93
C THR A 192 -6.82 -9.89 -28.95
N GLU A 193 -5.78 -10.18 -29.74
CA GLU A 193 -5.77 -11.24 -30.75
C GLU A 193 -5.64 -12.63 -30.10
N LYS A 194 -4.80 -12.75 -29.07
CA LYS A 194 -4.66 -14.00 -28.29
C LYS A 194 -5.82 -14.21 -27.29
N CYS A 195 -6.60 -13.17 -26.99
CA CYS A 195 -7.65 -13.20 -25.97
C CYS A 195 -8.95 -13.84 -26.49
N ILE A 196 -9.36 -14.93 -25.86
CA ILE A 196 -10.61 -15.64 -26.18
C ILE A 196 -11.83 -15.17 -25.34
N GLY A 197 -11.68 -14.10 -24.54
CA GLY A 197 -12.79 -13.57 -23.74
C GLY A 197 -13.31 -14.49 -22.62
N CYS A 198 -12.49 -15.42 -22.11
CA CYS A 198 -12.93 -16.41 -21.09
C CYS A 198 -13.26 -15.83 -19.70
N LYS A 199 -13.01 -14.53 -19.46
CA LYS A 199 -13.28 -13.79 -18.20
C LYS A 199 -12.60 -14.36 -16.93
N ILE A 200 -11.68 -15.31 -17.05
CA ILE A 200 -10.94 -15.90 -15.91
C ILE A 200 -10.14 -14.82 -15.15
N CYS A 201 -9.50 -13.91 -15.89
CA CYS A 201 -8.73 -12.79 -15.32
C CYS A 201 -9.62 -11.78 -14.58
N ILE A 202 -10.86 -11.55 -15.03
CA ILE A 202 -11.84 -10.69 -14.34
C ILE A 202 -12.25 -11.33 -13.02
N LYS A 203 -12.62 -12.62 -13.04
CA LYS A 203 -13.08 -13.36 -11.86
C LYS A 203 -12.01 -13.43 -10.76
N ASN A 204 -10.75 -13.65 -11.15
CA ASN A 204 -9.63 -13.84 -10.22
C ASN A 204 -8.81 -12.57 -9.95
N CYS A 205 -9.26 -11.39 -10.42
CA CYS A 205 -8.56 -10.15 -10.12
C CYS A 205 -8.75 -9.79 -8.63
N PRO A 206 -7.67 -9.76 -7.81
CA PRO A 206 -7.78 -9.48 -6.38
C PRO A 206 -8.27 -8.05 -6.09
N THR A 207 -8.10 -7.12 -7.03
CA THR A 207 -8.42 -5.69 -6.88
C THR A 207 -9.52 -5.20 -7.82
N LEU A 208 -10.29 -6.11 -8.44
CA LEU A 208 -11.41 -5.75 -9.35
C LEU A 208 -11.01 -4.79 -10.49
N SER A 209 -9.75 -4.82 -10.90
CA SER A 209 -9.15 -3.84 -11.81
C SER A 209 -9.22 -4.23 -13.29
N ILE A 210 -9.79 -5.40 -13.61
CA ILE A 210 -10.01 -5.87 -14.98
C ILE A 210 -11.53 -5.97 -15.19
N SER A 211 -12.05 -5.26 -16.19
CA SER A 211 -13.43 -5.33 -16.68
C SER A 211 -13.47 -5.83 -18.12
N GLU A 212 -14.66 -6.03 -18.68
CA GLU A 212 -14.82 -6.42 -20.09
C GLU A 212 -14.29 -5.34 -21.05
N ASP A 213 -14.45 -4.06 -20.71
CA ASP A 213 -13.88 -2.94 -21.50
C ASP A 213 -12.35 -2.97 -21.51
N ASN A 214 -11.73 -3.44 -20.42
CA ASN A 214 -10.29 -3.61 -20.33
C ASN A 214 -9.79 -4.75 -21.22
N LEU A 215 -10.60 -5.81 -21.43
CA LEU A 215 -10.28 -6.87 -22.38
C LEU A 215 -10.31 -6.35 -23.82
N LYS A 216 -11.26 -5.47 -24.16
CA LYS A 216 -11.38 -4.87 -25.49
C LYS A 216 -10.29 -3.85 -25.78
N SER A 217 -9.94 -3.01 -24.79
CA SER A 217 -8.89 -2.00 -24.92
C SER A 217 -7.47 -2.54 -24.78
N GLY A 218 -7.32 -3.82 -24.39
CA GLY A 218 -6.02 -4.47 -24.21
C GLY A 218 -5.20 -3.93 -23.04
N LYS A 219 -5.80 -3.14 -22.13
CA LYS A 219 -5.08 -2.51 -21.00
C LYS A 219 -5.76 -2.83 -19.67
N ALA A 220 -4.96 -3.09 -18.63
CA ALA A 220 -5.49 -3.18 -17.28
C ALA A 220 -6.00 -1.80 -16.79
N GLY A 221 -6.95 -1.80 -15.85
CA GLY A 221 -7.47 -0.55 -15.29
C GLY A 221 -6.43 0.21 -14.46
N ILE A 222 -6.65 1.51 -14.28
CA ILE A 222 -5.74 2.40 -13.51
C ILE A 222 -5.50 1.92 -12.07
N THR A 223 -6.43 1.17 -11.51
CA THR A 223 -6.36 0.60 -10.16
C THR A 223 -5.54 -0.70 -10.07
N CYS A 224 -4.93 -1.16 -11.18
CA CYS A 224 -4.17 -2.39 -11.23
C CYS A 224 -2.94 -2.32 -10.31
N VAL A 225 -2.80 -3.30 -9.42
CA VAL A 225 -1.65 -3.45 -8.50
C VAL A 225 -0.51 -4.29 -9.08
N LYS A 226 -0.57 -4.63 -10.38
CA LYS A 226 0.48 -5.39 -11.09
C LYS A 226 0.93 -6.66 -10.34
N CYS A 227 -0.04 -7.43 -9.84
CA CYS A 227 0.23 -8.67 -9.10
C CYS A 227 0.57 -9.86 -10.01
N GLY A 228 0.34 -9.77 -11.31
CA GLY A 228 0.64 -10.85 -12.27
C GLY A 228 -0.36 -12.01 -12.31
N ARG A 229 -1.36 -12.05 -11.41
CA ARG A 229 -2.29 -13.19 -11.34
C ARG A 229 -3.10 -13.43 -12.62
N CYS A 230 -3.38 -12.39 -13.39
CA CYS A 230 -4.02 -12.51 -14.70
C CYS A 230 -3.09 -13.11 -15.76
N VAL A 231 -1.78 -12.91 -15.64
CA VAL A 231 -0.75 -13.53 -16.51
C VAL A 231 -0.67 -15.02 -16.19
N ASP A 232 -0.57 -15.37 -14.90
CA ASP A 232 -0.40 -16.76 -14.45
C ASP A 232 -1.62 -17.65 -14.76
N LEU A 233 -2.83 -17.10 -14.72
CA LEU A 233 -4.07 -17.85 -14.93
C LEU A 233 -4.56 -17.87 -16.38
N CYS A 234 -3.88 -17.18 -17.30
CA CYS A 234 -4.36 -17.07 -18.68
C CYS A 234 -4.06 -18.35 -19.47
N PRO A 235 -5.06 -19.10 -19.95
CA PRO A 235 -4.83 -20.36 -20.66
C PRO A 235 -4.19 -20.18 -22.06
N LYS A 236 -4.28 -18.97 -22.62
CA LYS A 236 -3.73 -18.63 -23.94
C LYS A 236 -2.51 -17.69 -23.87
N GLY A 237 -2.03 -17.37 -22.66
CA GLY A 237 -0.92 -16.42 -22.49
C GLY A 237 -1.20 -15.03 -23.07
N ALA A 238 -2.47 -14.61 -23.09
CA ALA A 238 -2.87 -13.33 -23.68
C ALA A 238 -2.53 -12.12 -22.79
N ALA A 239 -2.45 -12.31 -21.47
CA ALA A 239 -2.02 -11.26 -20.54
C ALA A 239 -0.52 -11.41 -20.26
N ALA A 240 0.24 -10.32 -20.40
CA ALA A 240 1.68 -10.30 -20.15
C ALA A 240 2.12 -8.99 -19.47
N TYR A 241 3.27 -9.03 -18.80
CA TYR A 241 3.97 -7.82 -18.39
C TYR A 241 4.58 -7.16 -19.63
N GLN A 242 4.45 -5.85 -19.73
CA GLN A 242 5.03 -5.05 -20.80
C GLN A 242 5.65 -3.78 -20.26
N ILE A 243 6.76 -3.36 -20.87
CA ILE A 243 7.37 -2.06 -20.65
C ILE A 243 6.87 -1.11 -21.73
N LYS A 244 6.40 0.08 -21.32
CA LYS A 244 5.94 1.11 -22.26
C LYS A 244 7.05 1.48 -23.24
N GLY A 245 6.72 1.47 -24.53
CA GLY A 245 7.66 1.78 -25.61
C GLY A 245 8.43 0.59 -26.16
N VAL A 246 8.40 -0.59 -25.51
CA VAL A 246 9.01 -1.81 -26.05
C VAL A 246 8.01 -2.54 -26.94
N THR A 247 8.37 -2.71 -28.21
CA THR A 247 7.61 -3.49 -29.21
C THR A 247 8.21 -4.90 -29.33
N GLY A 248 7.38 -5.94 -29.24
CA GLY A 248 7.82 -7.34 -29.35
C GLY A 248 7.19 -8.26 -28.30
N ASP A 249 7.29 -9.57 -28.49
CA ASP A 249 6.79 -10.58 -27.54
C ASP A 249 7.87 -10.93 -26.50
N HIS A 250 8.14 -9.99 -25.60
CA HIS A 250 9.13 -10.12 -24.52
C HIS A 250 8.48 -10.22 -23.13
N GLY A 251 7.34 -10.90 -23.03
CA GLY A 251 6.54 -10.97 -21.80
C GLY A 251 7.33 -11.45 -20.59
N ASP A 252 8.14 -12.50 -20.75
CA ASP A 252 8.92 -13.10 -19.66
C ASP A 252 10.12 -12.25 -19.24
N ALA A 253 10.80 -11.62 -20.19
CA ALA A 253 11.89 -10.69 -19.89
C ALA A 253 11.35 -9.43 -19.17
N CYS A 254 10.23 -8.89 -19.63
CA CYS A 254 9.56 -7.76 -18.99
C CYS A 254 9.07 -8.12 -17.58
N ARG A 255 8.54 -9.34 -17.39
CA ARG A 255 8.15 -9.87 -16.07
C ARG A 255 9.36 -9.95 -15.15
N THR A 256 10.46 -10.53 -15.63
CA THR A 256 11.67 -10.72 -14.84
C THR A 256 12.25 -9.37 -14.41
N LEU A 257 12.36 -8.40 -15.33
CA LEU A 257 12.84 -7.06 -15.00
C LEU A 257 11.93 -6.35 -13.98
N ALA A 258 10.60 -6.45 -14.14
CA ALA A 258 9.66 -5.89 -13.19
C ALA A 258 9.82 -6.50 -11.79
N LEU A 259 9.96 -7.83 -11.71
CA LEU A 259 10.17 -8.54 -10.44
C LEU A 259 11.49 -8.17 -9.78
N TYR A 260 12.59 -8.05 -10.55
CA TYR A 260 13.87 -7.58 -10.01
C TYR A 260 13.76 -6.16 -9.48
N ALA A 261 13.11 -5.24 -10.19
CA ALA A 261 12.87 -3.88 -9.72
C ALA A 261 12.07 -3.88 -8.40
N PHE A 262 11.04 -4.73 -8.29
CA PHE A 262 10.24 -4.85 -7.07
C PHE A 262 11.05 -5.45 -5.91
N PHE A 263 11.86 -6.48 -6.17
CA PHE A 263 12.67 -7.14 -5.14
C PHE A 263 13.81 -6.25 -4.64
N MET A 264 14.50 -5.55 -5.55
CA MET A 264 15.55 -4.60 -5.21
C MET A 264 14.99 -3.48 -4.33
N PHE A 265 13.82 -2.94 -4.70
CA PHE A 265 13.14 -1.97 -3.86
C PHE A 265 12.82 -2.55 -2.47
N MET A 266 12.24 -3.75 -2.40
CA MET A 266 11.90 -4.40 -1.14
C MET A 266 13.13 -4.56 -0.24
N ALA A 267 14.25 -5.01 -0.80
CA ALA A 267 15.50 -5.21 -0.07
C ALA A 267 16.05 -3.91 0.52
N ILE A 268 15.96 -2.80 -0.23
CA ILE A 268 16.44 -1.48 0.23
C ILE A 268 15.59 -0.97 1.41
N PHE A 269 14.27 -1.14 1.36
CA PHE A 269 13.36 -0.52 2.33
C PHE A 269 13.07 -1.39 3.54
N LEU A 270 12.88 -2.70 3.35
CA LEU A 270 12.55 -3.62 4.45
C LEU A 270 13.79 -4.24 5.09
N GLY A 271 14.96 -4.17 4.45
CA GLY A 271 16.19 -4.78 4.96
C GLY A 271 16.60 -4.25 6.33
N GLY A 272 16.65 -2.93 6.50
CA GLY A 272 17.05 -2.30 7.76
C GLY A 272 16.09 -2.58 8.91
N ASP A 273 14.79 -2.38 8.68
CA ASP A 273 13.75 -2.63 9.69
C ASP A 273 13.66 -4.12 10.07
N PHE A 274 13.87 -5.02 9.11
CA PHE A 274 13.84 -6.46 9.36
C PHE A 274 15.05 -6.92 10.18
N ILE A 275 16.26 -6.42 9.89
CA ILE A 275 17.46 -6.70 10.68
C ILE A 275 17.29 -6.19 12.12
N ASN A 276 16.83 -4.95 12.28
CA ASN A 276 16.57 -4.36 13.59
C ASN A 276 15.48 -5.13 14.37
N GLY A 277 14.44 -5.58 13.67
CA GLY A 277 13.38 -6.41 14.26
C GLY A 277 13.89 -7.77 14.73
N ILE A 278 14.70 -8.45 13.92
CA ILE A 278 15.34 -9.73 14.31
C ILE A 278 16.28 -9.51 15.49
N GLN A 279 17.10 -8.46 15.48
CA GLN A 279 18.00 -8.16 16.60
C GLN A 279 17.21 -7.95 17.89
N ARG A 280 16.14 -7.15 17.87
CA ARG A 280 15.28 -6.96 19.05
C ARG A 280 14.64 -8.27 19.53
N LEU A 281 14.20 -9.14 18.61
CA LEU A 281 13.64 -10.43 18.96
C LEU A 281 14.69 -11.36 19.60
N LEU A 282 15.91 -11.40 19.04
CA LEU A 282 17.02 -12.18 19.58
C LEU A 282 17.48 -11.64 20.94
N THR A 283 17.56 -10.32 21.09
CA THR A 283 17.83 -9.68 22.38
C THR A 283 16.73 -10.06 23.39
N PHE A 284 15.46 -9.97 23.02
CA PHE A 284 14.37 -10.41 23.90
C PHE A 284 14.47 -11.87 24.33
N ILE A 285 14.81 -12.79 23.41
CA ILE A 285 14.98 -14.20 23.72
C ILE A 285 16.18 -14.44 24.65
N THR A 286 17.24 -13.64 24.54
CA THR A 286 18.49 -13.82 25.29
C THR A 286 18.53 -13.08 26.62
N THR A 287 17.94 -11.89 26.73
CA THR A 287 17.99 -11.02 27.93
C THR A 287 16.63 -10.85 28.60
N GLY A 288 15.53 -11.30 27.98
CA GLY A 288 14.17 -11.14 28.50
C GLY A 288 13.62 -9.70 28.42
N SER A 289 14.34 -8.78 27.75
CA SER A 289 13.99 -7.37 27.62
C SER A 289 13.93 -6.93 26.15
N PHE A 290 13.05 -5.98 25.84
CA PHE A 290 12.89 -5.39 24.50
C PHE A 290 13.83 -4.21 24.22
N ILE A 291 14.73 -3.90 25.15
CA ILE A 291 15.71 -2.81 25.06
C ILE A 291 17.00 -3.31 24.43
#